data_AF-A0A1F4W1M2-F1
#
_entry.id   AF-A0A1F4W1M2-F1
#
_cell.length_a   1.000
_cell.length_b   1.000
_cell.length_c   1.000
_cell.angle_alpha   90.00
_cell.angle_beta   90.00
_cell.angle_gamma   90.00
#
_symmetry.space_group_name_H-M   'P 1'
#
loop_
_entity.id
_entity.type
_entity.pdbx_description
1 polymer ?
#
loop_
_entity_poly.entity_id
_entity_poly.type
_entity_poly.pdbx_seq_one_letter_code
_entity_poly.pdbx_strand_id
1 'polypeptide(L)'
;MVNKNVHDQILEDAVDIAASEGRAPEASDFMTASVINQKRMSAEERRLLQIDLQAAELGTSSEGFYSESSFDEESFYEEEPDLYGETCPVCGFDKNYCNCPDDEEPPVKSFSISTGCPNNPNWYEYDPRVLESEVEETKKRFIQSHEEQCGCGAEVVVSVDEY
;
A
#
# COMPACT_ATOMS: atom_id res chain seq x y z
N MET A 1 1.05 -11.88 -29.97
CA MET A 1 1.60 -10.69 -29.27
C MET A 1 2.54 -11.22 -28.22
N VAL A 2 3.85 -11.01 -28.38
CA VAL A 2 4.82 -11.39 -27.36
C VAL A 2 4.62 -10.41 -26.21
N ASN A 3 4.26 -10.90 -25.04
CA ASN A 3 4.20 -10.08 -23.84
C ASN A 3 5.64 -9.68 -23.54
N LYS A 4 6.06 -8.49 -23.99
CA LYS A 4 7.42 -8.01 -23.76
C LYS A 4 7.62 -7.86 -22.26
N ASN A 5 8.77 -8.31 -21.78
CA ASN A 5 9.15 -8.15 -20.39
C ASN A 5 9.19 -6.64 -20.07
N VAL A 6 8.74 -6.25 -18.88
CA VAL A 6 8.75 -4.84 -18.44
C VAL A 6 10.16 -4.24 -18.51
N HIS A 7 11.20 -5.04 -18.25
CA HIS A 7 12.59 -4.61 -18.36
C HIS A 7 13.01 -4.32 -19.81
N ASP A 8 12.57 -5.13 -20.77
CA ASP A 8 12.87 -4.88 -22.18
C ASP A 8 12.20 -3.58 -22.65
N GLN A 9 10.99 -3.31 -22.17
CA GLN A 9 10.30 -2.05 -22.48
C GLN A 9 11.01 -0.84 -21.87
N ILE A 10 11.50 -0.95 -20.63
CA ILE A 10 12.28 0.12 -19.98
C ILE A 10 13.56 0.41 -20.75
N LEU A 11 14.26 -0.62 -21.23
CA LEU A 11 15.47 -0.44 -22.05
C LEU A 11 15.16 0.27 -23.38
N GLU A 12 14.10 -0.16 -24.08
CA GLU A 12 13.66 0.48 -25.33
C GLU A 12 13.28 1.95 -25.09
N ASP A 13 12.46 2.22 -24.07
CA ASP A 13 11.98 3.57 -23.75
C ASP A 13 13.13 4.50 -23.34
N ALA A 14 14.11 4.02 -22.57
CA ALA A 14 15.29 4.81 -22.18
C ALA A 14 16.16 5.17 -23.39
N VAL A 15 16.32 4.23 -24.33
CA VAL A 15 17.03 4.49 -25.60
C VAL A 15 16.28 5.52 -26.44
N ASP A 16 14.96 5.42 -26.52
CA ASP A 16 14.14 6.36 -27.29
C ASP A 16 14.16 7.77 -26.68
N ILE A 17 14.12 7.89 -25.35
CA ILE A 17 14.27 9.17 -24.63
C ILE A 17 15.61 9.81 -24.98
N ALA A 18 16.72 9.08 -24.81
CA ALA A 18 18.05 9.60 -25.09
C ALA A 18 18.25 9.94 -26.59
N ALA A 19 17.70 9.12 -27.48
CA ALA A 19 17.75 9.34 -28.92
C ALA A 19 16.97 10.59 -29.34
N SER A 20 15.85 10.90 -28.67
CA SER A 20 15.08 12.13 -28.91
C SER A 20 15.88 13.40 -28.60
N GLU A 21 16.84 13.29 -27.68
CA GLU A 21 17.76 14.37 -27.30
C GLU A 21 19.11 14.30 -28.05
N GLY A 22 19.27 13.33 -28.96
CA GLY A 22 20.49 13.16 -29.76
C GLY A 22 21.73 12.78 -28.95
N ARG A 23 21.54 12.16 -27.79
CA ARG A 23 22.63 11.72 -26.88
C ARG A 23 22.58 10.22 -26.61
N ALA A 24 23.61 9.73 -25.92
CA ALA A 24 23.63 8.36 -25.42
C ALA A 24 22.73 8.22 -24.18
N PRO A 25 22.18 7.03 -23.90
CA PRO A 25 21.40 6.79 -22.70
C PRO A 25 22.22 6.99 -21.43
N GLU A 26 21.66 7.73 -20.49
CA GLU A 26 22.21 8.01 -19.17
C GLU A 26 21.30 7.45 -18.08
N ALA A 27 21.79 7.38 -16.85
CA ALA A 27 21.06 6.81 -15.71
C ALA A 27 19.67 7.47 -15.50
N SER A 28 19.55 8.77 -15.76
CA SER A 28 18.29 9.52 -15.68
C SER A 28 17.23 9.04 -16.68
N ASP A 29 17.61 8.56 -17.86
CA ASP A 29 16.68 8.03 -18.86
C ASP A 29 16.09 6.71 -18.41
N PHE A 30 16.91 5.84 -17.83
CA PHE A 30 16.47 4.57 -17.28
C PHE A 30 15.54 4.77 -16.07
N MET A 31 15.82 5.76 -15.22
CA MET A 31 14.91 6.15 -14.13
C MET A 31 13.57 6.67 -14.67
N THR A 32 13.60 7.54 -15.68
CA THR A 32 12.40 8.08 -16.32
C THR A 32 11.57 6.97 -16.99
N ALA A 33 12.21 6.08 -17.74
CA ALA A 33 11.56 4.92 -18.37
C ALA A 33 10.97 3.94 -17.33
N SER A 34 11.64 3.77 -16.20
CA SER A 34 11.15 2.96 -15.09
C SER A 34 9.88 3.54 -14.46
N VAL A 35 9.83 4.87 -14.27
CA VAL A 35 8.62 5.58 -13.78
C VAL A 35 7.46 5.46 -14.77
N ILE A 36 7.71 5.58 -16.07
CA ILE A 36 6.68 5.41 -17.11
C ILE A 36 6.08 3.99 -17.06
N ASN A 37 6.91 2.97 -16.83
CA ASN A 37 6.51 1.58 -16.82
C ASN A 37 6.11 1.03 -15.44
N GLN A 38 6.12 1.85 -14.38
CA GLN A 38 5.93 1.39 -13.00
C GLN A 38 4.65 0.55 -12.79
N LYS A 39 3.56 0.82 -13.51
CA LYS A 39 2.28 0.09 -13.37
C LYS A 39 2.37 -1.37 -13.83
N ARG A 40 3.41 -1.73 -14.61
CA ARG A 40 3.66 -3.08 -15.12
C ARG A 40 4.70 -3.84 -14.30
N MET A 41 5.36 -3.16 -13.36
CA MET A 41 6.31 -3.76 -12.43
C MET A 41 5.57 -4.47 -11.28
N SER A 42 6.24 -5.44 -10.66
CA SER A 42 5.78 -6.05 -9.40
C SER A 42 5.70 -5.00 -8.27
N ALA A 43 5.03 -5.36 -7.17
CA ALA A 43 4.97 -4.49 -5.99
C ALA A 43 6.36 -4.23 -5.38
N GLU A 44 7.24 -5.24 -5.40
CA GLU A 44 8.60 -5.14 -4.88
C GLU A 44 9.47 -4.21 -5.74
N GLU A 45 9.41 -4.35 -7.06
CA GLU A 45 10.15 -3.47 -7.98
C GLU A 45 9.69 -2.01 -7.90
N ARG A 46 8.37 -1.78 -7.76
CA ARG A 46 7.84 -0.42 -7.53
C ARG A 46 8.37 0.19 -6.24
N ARG A 47 8.46 -0.61 -5.17
CA ARG A 47 9.03 -0.17 -3.89
C ARG A 47 10.50 0.21 -4.03
N LEU A 48 11.29 -0.61 -4.72
CA LEU A 48 12.71 -0.31 -4.96
C LEU A 48 12.89 0.95 -5.81
N LEU A 49 12.09 1.11 -6.87
CA LEU A 49 12.11 2.32 -7.70
C LEU A 49 11.82 3.60 -6.89
N GLN A 50 10.89 3.53 -5.94
CA GLN A 50 10.58 4.66 -5.05
C GLN A 50 11.73 5.02 -4.12
N ILE A 51 12.41 4.01 -3.56
CA ILE A 51 13.62 4.22 -2.73
C ILE A 51 14.71 4.91 -3.57
N ASP A 52 14.91 4.44 -4.81
CA ASP A 52 15.90 5.03 -5.71
C ASP A 52 15.56 6.48 -6.10
N LEU A 53 14.27 6.78 -6.32
CA LEU A 53 13.81 8.15 -6.59
C LEU A 53 14.02 9.07 -5.39
N GLN A 54 13.67 8.62 -4.19
CA GLN A 54 13.86 9.39 -2.96
C GLN A 54 15.34 9.64 -2.68
N ALA A 55 16.20 8.64 -2.88
CA ALA A 55 17.64 8.80 -2.75
C ALA A 55 18.18 9.82 -3.76
N ALA A 56 17.71 9.78 -5.01
CA ALA A 56 18.08 10.72 -6.05
C ALA A 56 17.65 12.17 -5.73
N GLU A 57 16.44 12.38 -5.18
CA GLU A 57 15.97 13.69 -4.72
C GLU A 57 16.83 14.28 -3.59
N LEU A 58 17.24 13.44 -2.65
CA LEU A 58 18.10 13.82 -1.53
C LEU A 58 19.58 13.97 -1.93
N GLY A 59 19.95 13.62 -3.17
CA GLY A 59 21.34 13.57 -3.62
C GLY A 59 22.19 12.54 -2.88
N THR A 60 21.55 11.49 -2.38
CA THR A 60 22.17 10.40 -1.59
C THR A 60 22.14 9.08 -2.36
N SER A 61 22.87 8.07 -1.86
CA SER A 61 22.83 6.71 -2.44
C SER A 61 21.73 5.88 -1.77
N SER A 62 21.06 5.02 -2.54
CA SER A 62 20.12 4.02 -2.02
C SER A 62 20.82 2.80 -1.41
N GLU A 63 22.15 2.70 -1.54
CA GLU A 63 22.96 1.64 -0.92
C GLU A 63 22.87 1.71 0.62
N GLY A 64 22.15 0.75 1.21
CA GLY A 64 21.95 0.67 2.66
C GLY A 64 20.52 0.89 3.14
N PHE A 65 19.59 1.18 2.23
CA PHE A 65 18.15 1.23 2.53
C PHE A 65 17.59 -0.20 2.65
N TYR A 66 18.11 -0.97 3.60
CA TYR A 66 17.62 -2.32 3.87
C TYR A 66 16.35 -2.26 4.71
N SER A 67 15.35 -2.98 4.22
CA SER A 67 14.04 -3.20 4.80
C SER A 67 14.10 -3.69 6.26
N GLU A 68 14.07 -2.78 7.23
CA GLU A 68 13.50 -3.03 8.55
C GLU A 68 12.12 -2.38 8.60
N SER A 69 11.07 -3.21 8.52
CA SER A 69 9.78 -3.20 9.25
C SER A 69 9.19 -1.92 9.89
N SER A 70 9.57 -0.71 9.52
CA SER A 70 9.11 0.55 10.11
C SER A 70 8.89 1.61 9.04
N PHE A 71 8.34 1.22 7.89
CA PHE A 71 7.72 2.19 7.00
C PHE A 71 6.28 2.36 7.46
N ASP A 72 6.01 3.50 8.08
CA ASP A 72 4.69 3.88 8.58
C ASP A 72 3.90 4.49 7.43
N GLU A 73 2.86 3.78 6.99
CA GLU A 73 1.97 4.19 5.92
C GLU A 73 1.16 5.46 6.30
N GLU A 74 1.13 5.87 7.57
CA GLU A 74 0.46 7.11 8.00
C GLU A 74 1.22 8.40 7.59
N SER A 75 2.53 8.34 7.30
CA SER A 75 3.25 9.52 6.77
C SER A 75 3.01 9.74 5.27
N PHE A 76 2.14 8.93 4.65
CA PHE A 76 1.81 8.95 3.23
C PHE A 76 0.70 9.95 2.88
N TYR A 77 -0.06 10.44 3.85
CA TYR A 77 -1.06 11.49 3.60
C TYR A 77 -0.38 12.84 3.51
N GLU A 78 -0.71 13.57 2.44
CA GLU A 78 -0.14 14.85 2.02
C GLU A 78 0.18 15.77 3.23
N GLU A 79 1.44 16.22 3.36
CA GLU A 79 1.74 17.41 4.17
C GLU A 79 0.89 18.56 3.58
N GLU A 80 -0.25 18.83 4.21
CA GLU A 80 -1.05 20.01 3.89
C GLU A 80 -0.12 21.23 4.02
N PRO A 81 -0.16 22.16 3.05
CA PRO A 81 0.78 23.28 3.04
C PRO A 81 0.68 24.07 4.35
N ASP A 82 1.80 24.24 5.04
CA ASP A 82 1.89 25.01 6.29
C ASP A 82 1.16 26.35 6.16
N LEU A 83 -0.01 26.49 6.79
CA LEU A 83 -0.80 27.73 6.81
C LEU A 83 -0.23 28.69 7.86
N TYR A 84 0.99 29.18 7.62
CA TYR A 84 1.64 30.14 8.51
C TYR A 84 0.79 31.41 8.68
N GLY A 85 0.41 31.72 9.93
CA GLY A 85 -0.28 32.95 10.30
C GLY A 85 -1.80 32.85 10.43
N GLU A 86 -2.38 31.67 10.19
CA GLU A 86 -3.79 31.43 10.52
C GLU A 86 -3.93 30.91 11.96
N THR A 87 -4.79 31.55 12.74
CA THR A 87 -5.11 31.12 14.10
C THR A 87 -6.42 30.35 14.13
N CYS A 88 -6.46 29.29 14.92
CA CYS A 88 -7.61 28.44 15.15
C CYS A 88 -8.74 29.31 15.74
N PRO A 89 -9.92 29.43 15.11
CA PRO A 89 -10.99 30.33 15.57
C PRO A 89 -11.60 29.90 16.91
N VAL A 90 -11.36 28.66 17.34
CA VAL A 90 -11.85 28.08 18.60
C VAL A 90 -10.92 28.38 19.78
N CYS A 91 -9.61 28.20 19.62
CA CYS A 91 -8.64 28.31 20.72
C CYS A 91 -7.59 29.41 20.55
N GLY A 92 -7.54 30.08 19.40
CA GLY A 92 -6.63 31.19 19.10
C GLY A 92 -5.15 30.80 18.92
N PHE A 93 -4.81 29.51 19.02
CA PHE A 93 -3.48 29.00 18.70
C PHE A 93 -3.24 28.97 17.19
N ASP A 94 -1.98 29.01 16.79
CA ASP A 94 -1.58 28.78 15.40
C ASP A 94 -2.17 27.44 14.91
N LYS A 95 -2.78 27.44 13.72
CA LYS A 95 -3.51 26.27 13.20
C LYS A 95 -2.65 25.02 13.15
N ASN A 96 -1.35 25.16 12.88
CA ASN A 96 -0.41 24.03 12.83
C ASN A 96 -0.20 23.35 14.20
N TYR A 97 -0.67 23.99 15.29
CA TYR A 97 -0.57 23.49 16.66
C TYR A 97 -1.95 23.43 17.34
N CYS A 98 -3.04 23.51 16.57
CA CYS A 98 -4.39 23.43 17.12
C CYS A 98 -4.79 21.98 17.36
N ASN A 99 -4.79 21.54 18.63
CA ASN A 99 -5.37 20.26 19.04
C ASN A 99 -6.86 20.39 19.43
N CYS A 100 -7.59 21.33 18.80
CA CYS A 100 -9.04 21.29 18.94
C CYS A 100 -9.51 19.98 18.30
N PRO A 101 -10.43 19.23 18.94
CA PRO A 101 -10.99 18.06 18.29
C PRO A 101 -11.63 18.52 16.98
N ASP A 102 -11.07 18.08 15.85
CA ASP A 102 -11.75 18.18 14.57
C ASP A 102 -13.01 17.33 14.69
N ASP A 103 -14.16 18.00 14.65
CA ASP A 103 -15.44 17.33 14.49
C ASP A 103 -15.40 16.61 13.14
N GLU A 104 -15.43 15.27 13.19
CA GLU A 104 -15.86 14.30 12.15
C GLU A 104 -14.82 13.32 11.58
N GLU A 105 -14.20 12.48 12.42
CA GLU A 105 -14.13 11.05 12.06
C GLU A 105 -14.70 10.20 13.20
N PRO A 106 -15.80 9.44 12.96
CA PRO A 106 -16.27 8.49 13.95
C PRO A 106 -15.20 7.41 14.16
N PRO A 107 -15.01 6.91 15.39
CA PRO A 107 -14.03 5.87 15.66
C PRO A 107 -14.32 4.67 14.75
N VAL A 108 -13.33 4.30 13.93
CA VAL A 108 -13.45 3.18 13.00
C VAL A 108 -13.59 1.90 13.83
N LYS A 109 -14.79 1.32 13.81
CA LYS A 109 -15.05 0.04 14.49
C LYS A 109 -14.27 -1.06 13.82
N SER A 110 -13.48 -1.79 14.61
CA SER A 110 -12.73 -2.95 14.15
C SER A 110 -13.34 -4.21 14.76
N PHE A 111 -13.32 -5.28 13.97
CA PHE A 111 -13.89 -6.57 14.31
C PHE A 111 -12.82 -7.64 14.19
N SER A 112 -12.91 -8.63 15.06
CA SER A 112 -12.19 -9.89 14.90
C SER A 112 -13.14 -10.94 14.32
N ILE A 113 -12.72 -11.60 13.25
CA ILE A 113 -13.51 -12.58 12.54
C ILE A 113 -12.80 -13.92 12.62
N SER A 114 -13.50 -14.96 13.05
CA SER A 114 -12.97 -16.32 13.14
C SER A 114 -13.93 -17.34 12.55
N THR A 115 -13.39 -18.43 12.02
CA THR A 115 -14.19 -19.58 11.61
C THR A 115 -13.44 -20.88 11.82
N GLY A 116 -14.18 -21.94 12.09
CA GLY A 116 -13.65 -23.30 12.20
C GLY A 116 -14.57 -24.31 11.55
N CYS A 117 -14.01 -25.42 11.08
CA CYS A 117 -14.79 -26.50 10.51
C CYS A 117 -15.10 -27.57 11.56
N PRO A 118 -16.39 -27.90 11.84
CA PRO A 118 -16.74 -28.94 12.80
C PRO A 118 -16.30 -30.34 12.33
N ASN A 119 -16.18 -30.56 11.02
CA ASN A 119 -15.77 -31.83 10.43
C ASN A 119 -14.26 -31.93 10.18
N ASN A 120 -13.53 -30.82 10.32
CA ASN A 120 -12.08 -30.79 10.19
C ASN A 120 -11.48 -29.86 11.27
N PRO A 121 -11.13 -30.42 12.44
CA PRO A 121 -10.60 -29.63 13.55
C PRO A 121 -9.23 -28.99 13.26
N ASN A 122 -8.57 -29.35 12.16
CA ASN A 122 -7.29 -28.76 11.75
C ASN A 122 -7.46 -27.54 10.84
N TRP A 123 -8.69 -27.26 10.37
CA TRP A 123 -8.97 -26.10 9.53
C TRP A 123 -9.63 -24.99 10.37
N TYR A 124 -8.95 -23.85 10.43
CA TYR A 124 -9.34 -22.67 11.20
C TYR A 124 -8.76 -21.42 10.53
N GLU A 125 -9.56 -20.36 10.46
CA GLU A 125 -9.12 -19.05 9.99
C GLU A 125 -9.50 -17.94 10.97
N TYR A 126 -8.64 -16.93 11.06
CA TYR A 126 -8.78 -15.82 11.99
C TYR A 126 -8.19 -14.54 11.42
N ASP A 127 -8.95 -13.45 11.52
CA ASP A 127 -8.54 -12.11 11.13
C ASP A 127 -8.88 -11.13 12.26
N PRO A 128 -7.88 -10.57 12.98
CA PRO A 128 -8.10 -9.76 14.17
C PRO A 128 -8.44 -8.28 13.89
N ARG A 129 -8.31 -7.79 12.65
CA ARG A 129 -8.39 -6.35 12.33
C ARG A 129 -9.19 -6.09 11.06
N VAL A 130 -10.47 -6.47 11.08
CA VAL A 130 -11.38 -6.27 9.96
C VAL A 130 -12.23 -5.02 10.19
N LEU A 131 -12.23 -4.11 9.23
CA LEU A 131 -13.09 -2.92 9.28
C LEU A 131 -14.56 -3.32 9.09
N GLU A 132 -15.50 -2.54 9.62
CA GLU A 132 -16.94 -2.80 9.44
C GLU A 132 -17.33 -3.03 7.97
N SER A 133 -16.75 -2.23 7.06
CA SER A 133 -16.95 -2.32 5.61
C SER A 133 -16.45 -3.62 4.99
N GLU A 134 -15.50 -4.30 5.62
CA GLU A 134 -14.80 -5.49 5.10
C GLU A 134 -15.30 -6.80 5.72
N VAL A 135 -16.20 -6.74 6.71
CA VAL A 135 -16.72 -7.91 7.42
C VAL A 135 -17.36 -8.93 6.47
N GLU A 136 -18.21 -8.46 5.56
CA GLU A 136 -18.93 -9.34 4.63
C GLU A 136 -18.01 -9.93 3.54
N GLU A 137 -16.97 -9.19 3.12
CA GLU A 137 -15.96 -9.72 2.21
C GLU A 137 -15.12 -10.80 2.88
N THR A 138 -14.70 -10.55 4.12
CA THR A 138 -13.91 -11.49 4.90
C THR A 138 -14.65 -12.79 5.19
N LYS A 139 -15.96 -12.71 5.49
CA LYS A 139 -16.83 -13.90 5.60
C LYS A 139 -16.84 -14.74 4.33
N LYS A 140 -16.98 -14.11 3.16
CA LYS A 140 -16.98 -14.82 1.86
C LYS A 140 -15.65 -15.49 1.59
N ARG A 141 -14.53 -14.80 1.87
CA ARG A 141 -13.17 -15.35 1.74
C ARG A 141 -13.00 -16.62 2.59
N PHE A 142 -13.46 -16.58 3.83
CA PHE A 142 -13.40 -17.72 4.77
C PHE A 142 -14.24 -18.91 4.30
N ILE A 143 -15.45 -18.67 3.76
CA ILE A 143 -16.31 -19.72 3.21
C ILE A 143 -15.67 -20.33 1.94
N GLN A 144 -15.16 -19.50 1.04
CA GLN A 144 -14.50 -19.98 -0.18
C GLN A 144 -13.26 -20.82 0.17
N SER A 145 -12.44 -20.36 1.11
CA SER A 145 -11.26 -21.09 1.57
C SER A 145 -11.63 -22.43 2.21
N HIS A 146 -12.76 -22.51 2.93
CA HIS A 146 -13.28 -23.77 3.44
C HIS A 146 -13.61 -24.76 2.32
N GLU A 147 -14.31 -24.29 1.27
CA GLU A 147 -14.65 -25.12 0.11
C GLU A 147 -13.41 -25.64 -0.61
N GLU A 148 -12.38 -24.80 -0.76
CA GLU A 148 -11.15 -25.13 -1.46
C GLU A 148 -10.22 -26.05 -0.65
N GLN A 149 -10.04 -25.78 0.64
CA GLN A 149 -9.03 -26.45 1.47
C GLN A 149 -9.59 -27.62 2.27
N CYS A 150 -10.79 -27.49 2.82
CA CYS A 150 -11.40 -28.53 3.63
C CYS A 150 -12.25 -29.48 2.78
N GLY A 151 -13.01 -28.96 1.82
CA GLY A 151 -13.82 -29.76 0.87
C GLY A 151 -14.87 -30.68 1.52
N CYS A 152 -15.19 -30.50 2.80
CA CYS A 152 -16.03 -31.44 3.56
C CYS A 152 -17.55 -31.19 3.38
N GLY A 153 -17.92 -30.13 2.65
CA GLY A 153 -19.31 -29.77 2.37
C GLY A 153 -20.12 -29.35 3.60
N ALA A 154 -19.47 -29.17 4.77
CA ALA A 154 -20.12 -28.67 5.97
C ALA A 154 -20.32 -27.16 5.89
N GLU A 155 -21.44 -26.69 6.43
CA GLU A 155 -21.64 -25.26 6.66
C GLU A 155 -20.70 -24.79 7.78
N VAL A 156 -19.88 -23.78 7.50
CA VAL A 156 -18.99 -23.16 8.50
C VAL A 156 -19.68 -21.95 9.12
N VAL A 157 -19.59 -21.85 10.44
CA VAL A 157 -20.12 -20.71 11.18
C VAL A 157 -18.99 -19.71 11.38
N VAL A 158 -19.16 -18.52 10.80
CA VAL A 158 -18.22 -17.41 10.97
C VAL A 158 -18.66 -16.58 12.18
N SER A 159 -17.79 -16.50 13.19
CA SER A 159 -17.96 -15.63 14.36
C SER A 159 -17.35 -14.25 14.09
N VAL A 160 -18.06 -13.20 14.53
CA VAL A 160 -17.62 -11.80 14.42
C VAL A 160 -17.75 -11.17 15.81
N ASP A 161 -16.63 -10.72 16.36
CA ASP A 161 -16.55 -10.09 17.67
C ASP A 161 -16.02 -8.66 17.51
N GLU A 162 -16.76 -7.67 18.01
CA GLU A 162 -16.37 -6.25 18.02
C GLU A 162 -15.29 -5.99 19.07
N TYR A 163 -14.32 -5.13 18.74
CA TYR A 163 -13.23 -4.73 19.63
C TYR A 163 -13.60 -3.56 20.55
#